data_AF-A0A2G9HWS3-F1
#
_entry.id   AF-A0A2G9HWS3-F1
#
_cell.length_a   1.000
_cell.length_b   1.000
_cell.length_c   1.000
_cell.angle_alpha   90.00
_cell.angle_beta   90.00
_cell.angle_gamma   90.00
#
_symmetry.space_group_name_H-M   'P 1'
#
loop_
_entity.id
_entity.type
_entity.pdbx_description
1 polymer ?
#
loop_
_entity_poly.entity_id
_entity_poly.type
_entity_poly.pdbx_seq_one_letter_code
_entity_poly.pdbx_strand_id
1 'polypeptide(L)'
;MATPSDARAVKSLNKSSGRRRFVFRTFSQRIEEIDIDVYRSLDQLKDEPSEGSTFFRDCLVQYRELNTAEDFISIYEEIFPSVQTLPQIILQKDFIISSLLSRLKMEARLSQEPILRLLAALSRDLLGDFIP
;
A
#
# COMPACT_ATOMS: atom_id res chain seq x y z
N MET A 1 -27.83 -38.81 -5.56
CA MET A 1 -27.68 -37.40 -5.16
C MET A 1 -26.94 -37.40 -3.84
N ALA A 2 -25.91 -36.57 -3.66
CA ALA A 2 -25.19 -36.50 -2.40
C ALA A 2 -26.12 -35.92 -1.31
N THR A 3 -26.19 -36.60 -0.16
CA THR A 3 -27.02 -36.23 0.98
C THR A 3 -26.24 -35.34 1.96
N PRO A 4 -26.89 -34.53 2.82
CA PRO A 4 -26.19 -33.77 3.87
C PRO A 4 -25.40 -34.66 4.84
N SER A 5 -25.71 -35.95 4.91
CA SER A 5 -24.96 -36.98 5.65
C SER A 5 -23.59 -37.29 5.04
N ASP A 6 -23.40 -37.01 3.74
CA ASP A 6 -22.14 -37.18 3.00
C ASP A 6 -21.20 -35.97 3.15
N ALA A 7 -21.66 -34.88 3.80
CA ALA A 7 -20.86 -33.72 4.12
C ALA A 7 -19.85 -34.07 5.23
N ARG A 8 -18.74 -34.71 4.84
CA ARG A 8 -17.58 -34.86 5.72
C ARG A 8 -17.22 -33.49 6.28
N ALA A 9 -17.06 -33.40 7.60
CA ALA A 9 -16.58 -32.20 8.28
C ALA A 9 -15.36 -31.67 7.51
N VAL A 10 -15.54 -30.52 6.85
CA VAL A 10 -14.45 -29.85 6.14
C VAL A 10 -13.36 -29.65 7.18
N LYS A 11 -12.16 -30.19 6.93
CA LYS A 11 -11.02 -30.08 7.84
C LYS A 11 -10.91 -28.61 8.28
N SER A 12 -11.26 -28.33 9.53
CA SER A 12 -11.16 -26.99 10.09
C SER A 12 -9.70 -26.57 10.09
N LEU A 13 -9.44 -25.28 9.89
CA LEU A 13 -8.09 -24.73 9.90
C LEU A 13 -7.39 -25.12 11.22
N ASN A 14 -6.22 -25.75 11.13
CA ASN A 14 -5.44 -26.06 12.32
C ASN A 14 -4.86 -24.75 12.88
N LYS A 15 -5.45 -24.25 13.98
CA LYS A 15 -4.99 -23.05 14.71
C LYS A 15 -4.02 -23.38 15.86
N SER A 16 -3.64 -24.65 16.04
CA SER A 16 -2.72 -25.04 17.11
C SER A 16 -1.28 -24.63 16.79
N SER A 17 -0.51 -24.26 17.82
CA SER A 17 0.93 -23.91 17.77
C SER A 17 1.85 -25.10 17.46
N GLY A 18 1.34 -26.11 16.74
CA GLY A 18 2.06 -27.33 16.41
C GLY A 18 3.10 -27.15 15.30
N ARG A 19 3.72 -28.26 14.90
CA ARG A 19 4.85 -28.32 13.95
C ARG A 19 4.58 -27.75 12.54
N ARG A 20 3.32 -27.46 12.18
CA ARG A 20 2.92 -26.94 10.86
C ARG A 20 2.70 -25.43 10.91
N ARG A 21 3.75 -24.66 10.63
CA ARG A 21 3.72 -23.18 10.58
C ARG A 21 2.89 -22.61 9.43
N PHE A 22 2.82 -23.30 8.29
CA PHE A 22 2.09 -22.84 7.10
C PHE A 22 0.87 -23.72 6.85
N VAL A 23 -0.32 -23.11 6.84
CA VAL A 23 -1.60 -23.78 6.59
C VAL A 23 -2.36 -23.00 5.52
N PHE A 24 -2.99 -23.71 4.58
CA PHE A 24 -3.84 -23.08 3.58
C PHE A 24 -5.02 -22.36 4.25
N ARG A 25 -5.20 -21.08 3.91
CA ARG A 25 -6.36 -20.27 4.29
C ARG A 25 -7.16 -19.92 3.04
N THR A 26 -8.47 -20.11 3.12
CA THR A 26 -9.41 -19.67 2.07
C THR A 26 -9.46 -18.15 1.97
N PHE A 27 -9.99 -17.62 0.86
CA PHE A 27 -10.14 -16.18 0.68
C PHE A 27 -11.03 -15.53 1.76
N SER A 28 -12.17 -16.14 2.11
CA SER A 28 -13.05 -15.67 3.19
C SER A 28 -12.31 -15.57 4.52
N GLN A 29 -11.57 -16.62 4.88
CA GLN A 29 -10.79 -16.64 6.12
C GLN A 29 -9.71 -15.55 6.16
N ARG A 30 -9.07 -15.25 5.02
CA ARG A 30 -8.09 -14.16 4.94
C ARG A 30 -8.76 -12.80 5.12
N ILE A 31 -9.96 -12.59 4.59
CA ILE A 31 -10.72 -11.35 4.78
C ILE A 31 -11.16 -11.20 6.24
N GLU A 32 -11.66 -12.27 6.86
CA GLU A 32 -12.06 -12.28 8.28
C GLU A 32 -10.92 -11.95 9.25
N GLU A 33 -9.67 -12.18 8.84
CA GLU A 33 -8.47 -11.86 9.62
C GLU A 33 -7.97 -10.43 9.42
N ILE A 34 -8.44 -9.70 8.41
CA ILE A 34 -8.08 -8.30 8.19
C ILE A 34 -8.84 -7.45 9.20
N ASP A 35 -8.14 -6.96 10.22
CA ASP A 35 -8.64 -5.97 11.16
C ASP A 35 -8.18 -4.57 10.72
N ILE A 36 -9.14 -3.67 10.48
CA ILE A 36 -8.87 -2.29 10.04
C ILE A 36 -8.97 -1.39 11.27
N ASP A 37 -7.89 -1.29 12.04
CA ASP A 37 -7.77 -0.35 13.15
C ASP A 37 -6.84 0.81 12.77
N VAL A 38 -7.44 1.99 12.56
CA VAL A 38 -6.70 3.22 12.21
C VAL A 38 -5.92 3.77 13.41
N TYR A 39 -6.31 3.40 14.65
CA TYR A 39 -5.70 3.88 15.89
C TYR A 39 -4.60 2.96 16.40
N ARG A 40 -4.64 1.66 16.07
CA ARG A 40 -3.60 0.67 16.38
C ARG A 40 -2.87 0.21 15.12
N SER A 41 -2.28 1.16 14.40
CA SER A 41 -1.32 0.81 13.35
C SER A 41 -0.08 0.16 13.99
N LEU A 42 0.32 -1.00 13.47
CA LEU A 42 1.59 -1.65 13.82
C LEU A 42 2.79 -0.84 13.28
N ASP A 43 2.59 -0.14 12.16
CA ASP A 43 3.59 0.78 11.60
C ASP A 43 3.56 2.08 12.40
N GLN A 44 4.72 2.45 12.96
CA GLN A 44 4.91 3.77 13.56
C GLN A 44 4.74 4.86 12.50
N LEU A 45 3.70 5.68 12.65
CA LEU A 45 3.54 6.89 11.85
C LEU A 45 4.58 7.91 12.33
N LYS A 46 5.45 8.35 11.41
CA LYS A 46 6.34 9.49 11.69
C LYS A 46 5.49 10.75 11.83
N ASP A 47 5.72 11.53 12.89
CA ASP A 47 5.05 12.82 13.09
C ASP A 47 5.60 13.91 12.16
N GLU A 48 6.90 13.82 11.84
CA GLU A 48 7.62 14.76 10.97
C GLU A 48 8.40 14.00 9.89
N PRO A 49 8.61 14.60 8.70
CA PRO A 49 9.49 14.03 7.69
C PRO A 49 10.96 14.12 8.11
N SER A 50 11.83 13.40 7.41
CA SER A 50 13.28 13.52 7.60
C SER A 50 13.74 14.97 7.36
N GLU A 51 14.80 15.40 8.04
CA GLU A 51 15.30 16.78 7.95
C GLU A 51 15.52 17.22 6.50
N GLY A 52 14.87 18.33 6.10
CA GLY A 52 14.94 18.86 4.74
C GLY A 52 14.24 18.04 3.67
N SER A 53 13.41 17.05 4.04
CA SER A 53 12.63 16.20 3.15
C SER A 53 11.13 16.44 3.33
N THR A 54 10.31 15.65 2.63
CA THR A 54 8.85 15.63 2.75
C THR A 54 8.35 14.22 3.00
N PHE A 55 7.10 14.05 3.47
CA PHE A 55 6.55 12.71 3.69
C PHE A 55 6.50 11.91 2.39
N PHE A 56 6.12 12.57 1.30
CA PHE A 56 6.08 11.96 -0.03
C PHE A 56 7.47 11.51 -0.50
N ARG A 57 8.48 12.36 -0.37
CA ARG A 57 9.86 12.03 -0.79
C ARG A 57 10.44 10.88 0.02
N ASP A 58 10.25 10.88 1.33
CA ASP A 58 10.70 9.80 2.21
C ASP A 58 10.05 8.47 1.85
N CYS A 59 8.74 8.48 1.60
CA CYS A 59 7.99 7.32 1.16
C CYS A 59 8.48 6.81 -0.21
N LEU A 60 8.73 7.73 -1.15
CA LEU A 60 9.21 7.39 -2.50
C LEU A 60 10.60 6.72 -2.46
N VAL A 61 11.52 7.24 -1.66
CA VAL A 61 12.85 6.65 -1.49
C VAL A 61 12.76 5.29 -0.81
N GLN A 62 11.93 5.14 0.23
CA GLN A 62 11.71 3.86 0.89
C GLN A 62 11.19 2.79 -0.09
N TYR A 63 10.16 3.13 -0.88
CA TYR A 63 9.62 2.17 -1.83
C TYR A 63 10.52 1.93 -3.04
N ARG A 64 11.44 2.85 -3.36
CA ARG A 64 12.51 2.60 -4.33
C ARG A 64 13.41 1.44 -3.92
N GLU A 65 13.63 1.25 -2.62
CA GLU A 65 14.40 0.12 -2.10
C GLU A 65 13.57 -1.16 -1.98
N LEU A 66 12.28 -1.03 -1.66
CA LEU A 66 11.40 -2.18 -1.38
C LEU A 66 10.71 -2.77 -2.62
N ASN A 67 10.51 -1.98 -3.68
CA ASN A 67 9.70 -2.37 -4.83
C ASN A 67 10.47 -2.24 -6.15
N THR A 68 10.50 -3.32 -6.92
CA THR A 68 11.18 -3.43 -8.23
C THR A 68 10.22 -3.68 -9.38
N ALA A 69 8.91 -3.48 -9.18
CA ALA A 69 7.92 -3.66 -10.23
C ALA A 69 8.07 -2.56 -11.31
N GLU A 70 7.87 -2.96 -12.56
CA GLU A 70 8.07 -2.09 -13.73
C GLU A 70 7.24 -0.80 -13.68
N ASP A 71 5.94 -0.91 -13.40
CA ASP A 71 5.08 0.27 -13.34
C ASP A 71 5.54 1.25 -12.25
N PHE A 72 5.94 0.74 -11.08
CA PHE A 72 6.43 1.59 -10.00
C PHE A 72 7.75 2.29 -10.39
N ILE A 73 8.68 1.56 -11.03
CA ILE A 73 9.94 2.13 -11.52
C ILE A 73 9.66 3.26 -12.53
N SER A 74 8.70 3.06 -13.44
CA SER A 74 8.34 4.07 -14.44
C SER A 74 7.78 5.35 -13.81
N ILE A 75 6.90 5.23 -12.80
CA ILE A 75 6.37 6.37 -12.04
C ILE A 75 7.49 7.06 -11.27
N TYR A 76 8.37 6.30 -10.64
CA TYR A 76 9.49 6.82 -9.88
C TYR A 76 10.37 7.70 -10.78
N GLU A 77 10.76 7.20 -11.96
CA GLU A 77 11.60 7.95 -12.89
C GLU A 77 10.92 9.23 -13.41
N GLU A 78 9.60 9.18 -13.61
CA GLU A 78 8.79 10.31 -14.06
C GLU A 78 8.66 11.40 -12.97
N ILE A 79 8.37 11.01 -11.72
CA ILE A 79 8.02 11.94 -10.65
C ILE A 79 9.23 12.39 -9.83
N PHE A 80 10.29 11.58 -9.71
CA PHE A 80 11.42 11.86 -8.82
C PHE A 80 12.06 13.26 -9.02
N PRO A 81 12.26 13.79 -10.25
CA PRO A 81 12.82 15.13 -10.43
C PRO A 81 11.95 16.25 -9.85
N SER A 82 10.65 16.00 -9.72
CA SER A 82 9.60 16.95 -9.36
C SER A 82 9.31 17.04 -7.86
N VAL A 83 9.91 16.17 -7.05
CA VAL A 83 9.51 15.98 -5.64
C VAL A 83 10.68 16.13 -4.66
N GLN A 84 11.67 16.94 -5.01
CA GLN A 84 12.84 17.16 -4.14
C GLN A 84 12.50 18.07 -2.95
N THR A 85 11.57 19.02 -3.12
CA THR A 85 11.15 19.95 -2.07
C THR A 85 9.64 20.14 -2.05
N LEU A 86 9.08 20.54 -0.89
CA LEU A 86 7.64 20.76 -0.74
C LEU A 86 7.07 21.79 -1.73
N PRO A 87 7.73 22.94 -2.02
CA PRO A 87 7.23 23.87 -3.03
C PRO A 87 7.11 23.27 -4.43
N GLN A 88 8.00 22.35 -4.82
CA GLN A 88 7.91 21.67 -6.11
C GLN A 88 6.70 20.72 -6.16
N ILE A 89 6.46 19.99 -5.07
CA ILE A 89 5.28 19.11 -4.93
C ILE A 89 3.99 19.92 -5.06
N ILE A 90 3.90 21.07 -4.38
CA ILE A 90 2.73 21.95 -4.46
C ILE A 90 2.51 22.45 -5.89
N LEU A 91 3.59 22.90 -6.56
CA LEU A 91 3.53 23.42 -7.93
C LEU A 91 3.09 22.35 -8.95
N GLN A 92 3.50 21.09 -8.75
CA GLN A 92 3.30 20.00 -9.69
C GLN A 92 2.28 18.96 -9.19
N LYS A 93 1.43 19.32 -8.22
CA LYS A 93 0.49 18.40 -7.57
C LYS A 93 -0.43 17.69 -8.56
N ASP A 94 -0.94 18.40 -9.57
CA ASP A 94 -1.84 17.83 -10.57
C ASP A 94 -1.14 16.78 -11.43
N PHE A 95 0.12 17.05 -11.82
CA PHE A 95 0.95 16.11 -12.56
C PHE A 95 1.24 14.85 -11.72
N ILE A 96 1.67 15.02 -10.47
CA ILE A 96 1.98 13.92 -9.55
C ILE A 96 0.74 13.02 -9.35
N ILE A 97 -0.41 13.61 -9.05
CA ILE A 97 -1.66 12.88 -8.85
C ILE A 97 -2.06 12.15 -10.14
N SER A 98 -1.99 12.81 -11.30
CA SER A 98 -2.35 12.19 -12.58
C SER A 98 -1.47 10.99 -12.91
N SER A 99 -0.14 11.09 -12.69
CA SER A 99 0.79 9.99 -12.94
C SER A 99 0.53 8.80 -12.01
N LEU A 100 0.31 9.05 -10.70
CA LEU A 100 -0.04 8.00 -9.73
C LEU A 100 -1.37 7.30 -10.08
N LEU A 101 -2.42 8.06 -10.39
CA LEU A 101 -3.72 7.51 -10.75
C LEU A 101 -3.68 6.75 -12.09
N SER A 102 -2.83 7.18 -13.03
CA SER A 102 -2.68 6.51 -14.31
C SER A 102 -2.21 5.06 -14.18
N ARG A 103 -1.63 4.66 -13.05
CA ARG A 103 -1.09 3.31 -12.79
C ARG A 103 -1.91 2.51 -11.78
N LEU A 104 -3.06 3.01 -11.32
CA LEU A 104 -4.02 2.23 -10.52
C LEU A 104 -4.85 1.31 -11.42
N LYS A 105 -4.19 0.33 -12.03
CA LYS A 105 -4.80 -0.68 -12.89
C LYS A 105 -4.48 -2.10 -12.40
N MET A 106 -5.23 -3.09 -12.88
CA MET A 106 -5.02 -4.49 -12.47
C MET A 106 -3.72 -5.08 -13.03
N GLU A 107 -3.25 -4.58 -14.16
CA GLU A 107 -1.99 -4.95 -14.79
C GLU A 107 -0.80 -4.58 -13.88
N ALA A 108 -0.92 -3.47 -13.15
CA ALA A 108 0.10 -2.93 -12.25
C ALA A 108 -0.03 -3.43 -10.80
N ARG A 109 -0.60 -4.62 -10.58
CA ARG A 109 -0.93 -5.12 -9.23
C ARG A 109 0.24 -5.10 -8.24
N LEU A 110 1.46 -5.38 -8.71
CA LEU A 110 2.66 -5.39 -7.86
C LEU A 110 3.13 -3.98 -7.43
N SER A 111 2.60 -2.95 -8.09
CA SER A 111 2.89 -1.54 -7.82
C SER A 111 1.74 -0.85 -7.06
N GLN A 112 0.61 -1.51 -6.83
CA GLN A 112 -0.54 -0.88 -6.18
C GLN A 112 -0.26 -0.47 -4.74
N GLU A 113 0.41 -1.33 -3.97
CA GLU A 113 0.78 -1.01 -2.58
C GLU A 113 1.63 0.26 -2.47
N PRO A 114 2.78 0.42 -3.18
CA PRO A 114 3.55 1.66 -3.10
C PRO A 114 2.76 2.87 -3.62
N ILE A 115 1.97 2.73 -4.69
CA ILE A 115 1.17 3.85 -5.21
C ILE A 115 0.16 4.34 -4.17
N LEU A 116 -0.54 3.44 -3.47
CA LEU A 116 -1.50 3.81 -2.42
C LEU A 116 -0.82 4.45 -1.21
N ARG A 117 0.37 3.95 -0.83
CA ARG A 117 1.17 4.53 0.26
C ARG A 117 1.75 5.91 -0.10
N LEU A 118 2.11 6.13 -1.35
CA LEU A 118 2.52 7.43 -1.87
C LEU A 118 1.36 8.44 -1.87
N LEU A 119 0.16 8.02 -2.28
CA LEU A 119 -1.05 8.84 -2.19
C LEU A 119 -1.34 9.27 -0.73
N ALA A 120 -1.21 8.34 0.23
CA ALA A 120 -1.36 8.66 1.64
C ALA A 120 -0.30 9.67 2.11
N ALA A 121 0.97 9.48 1.74
CA ALA A 121 2.05 10.41 2.07
C ALA A 121 1.85 11.80 1.42
N LEU A 122 1.39 11.85 0.17
CA LEU A 122 1.07 13.10 -0.53
C LEU A 122 -0.04 13.87 0.17
N SER A 123 -1.07 13.17 0.64
CA SER A 123 -2.18 13.81 1.38
C SER A 123 -1.72 14.46 2.68
N ARG A 124 -0.68 13.90 3.33
CA ARG A 124 -0.06 14.50 4.53
C ARG A 124 0.77 15.74 4.20
N ASP A 125 1.45 15.77 3.06
CA ASP A 125 2.22 16.93 2.63
C ASP A 125 1.30 18.09 2.18
N LEU A 126 0.23 17.80 1.43
CA LEU A 126 -0.65 18.81 0.82
C LEU A 126 -1.79 19.28 1.74
N LEU A 127 -2.22 18.46 2.71
CA LEU A 127 -3.31 18.79 3.65
C LEU A 127 -4.55 19.34 2.93
N GLY A 128 -4.91 20.61 3.16
CA GLY A 128 -6.08 21.25 2.55
C GLY A 128 -6.00 21.34 1.02
N ASP A 129 -4.79 21.46 0.46
CA ASP A 129 -4.57 21.60 -0.98
C ASP A 129 -4.72 20.28 -1.75
N PHE A 130 -4.88 19.15 -1.02
CA PHE A 130 -5.14 17.84 -1.59
C PHE A 130 -6.58 17.70 -2.09
N ILE A 131 -7.51 18.45 -1.49
CA ILE A 131 -8.92 18.46 -1.87
C ILE A 131 -9.11 19.53 -2.95
N PRO A 132 -9.80 19.23 -4.07
CA PRO A 132 -10.04 20.19 -5.15
C PRO A 132 -10.95 21.36 -4.74
#